data_AF-A0A2Z4FJN5-F1
#
_entry.id   AF-A0A2Z4FJN5-F1
#
_cell.length_a   1.000
_cell.length_b   1.000
_cell.length_c   1.000
_cell.angle_alpha   90.00
_cell.angle_beta   90.00
_cell.angle_gamma   90.00
#
_symmetry.space_group_name_H-M   'P 1'
#
loop_
_entity.id
_entity.type
_entity.pdbx_description
1 polymer ?
#
loop_
_entity_poly.entity_id
_entity_poly.type
_entity_poly.pdbx_seq_one_letter_code
_entity_poly.pdbx_strand_id
1 'polypeptide(L)'
;MKLKNKRLIAVATLAAFSQIACYNTYFIQKPELQKLESQVEQKEVVVVYGDCAETTTASNTAVEMDGTMWAEAAPVAQGDTASDATSTTGSPEPAERAGCTRVPVSTANAVNVVSTDGETFRVTPFNFMMSDQQLVSPEYDLLMNLDQVKGAEVQEFSTWKTVSTIVGVSVVAIGTFVGISVLAPDGRGFE
;
A
#
# COMPACT_ATOMS: atom_id res chain seq x y z
N MET A 1 -8.28 -14.79 44.72
CA MET A 1 -7.99 -13.49 44.06
C MET A 1 -7.22 -13.59 42.71
N LYS A 2 -7.08 -14.77 42.08
CA LYS A 2 -6.25 -14.96 40.86
C LYS A 2 -6.99 -14.90 39.49
N LEU A 3 -8.31 -14.70 39.46
CA LEU A 3 -9.10 -14.73 38.21
C LEU A 3 -9.24 -13.37 37.49
N LYS A 4 -9.13 -12.22 38.19
CA LYS A 4 -9.30 -10.89 37.58
C LYS A 4 -8.21 -10.57 36.54
N ASN A 5 -7.00 -11.07 36.71
CA ASN A 5 -5.88 -10.71 35.84
C ASN A 5 -5.90 -11.45 34.48
N LYS A 6 -6.50 -12.67 34.41
CA LYS A 6 -6.54 -13.45 33.16
C LYS A 6 -7.45 -12.80 32.10
N ARG A 7 -8.54 -12.16 32.52
CA ARG A 7 -9.47 -11.46 31.60
C ARG A 7 -8.86 -10.17 31.05
N LEU A 8 -8.13 -9.42 31.87
CA LEU A 8 -7.39 -8.23 31.44
C LEU A 8 -6.29 -8.57 30.44
N ILE A 9 -5.55 -9.66 30.66
CA ILE A 9 -4.51 -10.11 29.72
C ILE A 9 -5.12 -10.50 28.36
N ALA A 10 -6.24 -11.22 28.34
CA ALA A 10 -6.90 -11.62 27.10
C ALA A 10 -7.38 -10.42 26.25
N VAL A 11 -7.98 -9.40 26.89
CA VAL A 11 -8.43 -8.18 26.22
C VAL A 11 -7.24 -7.37 25.71
N ALA A 12 -6.17 -7.25 26.50
CA ALA A 12 -4.96 -6.55 26.09
C ALA A 12 -4.27 -7.22 24.90
N THR A 13 -4.22 -8.57 24.87
CA THR A 13 -3.67 -9.29 23.71
C THR A 13 -4.52 -9.07 22.46
N LEU A 14 -5.85 -9.09 22.57
CA LEU A 14 -6.74 -8.92 21.40
C LEU A 14 -6.66 -7.51 20.80
N ALA A 15 -6.49 -6.48 21.64
CA ALA A 15 -6.28 -5.11 21.20
C ALA A 15 -4.91 -4.88 20.54
N ALA A 16 -3.87 -5.61 20.96
CA ALA A 16 -2.54 -5.48 20.37
C ALA A 16 -2.48 -6.01 18.91
N PHE A 17 -3.31 -7.00 18.56
CA PHE A 17 -3.33 -7.56 17.20
C PHE A 17 -4.10 -6.71 16.17
N SER A 18 -4.95 -5.77 16.60
CA SER A 18 -5.76 -4.99 15.67
C SER A 18 -5.01 -3.86 14.97
N GLN A 19 -3.81 -3.49 15.43
CA GLN A 19 -3.06 -2.33 14.90
C GLN A 19 -2.20 -2.66 13.67
N ILE A 20 -1.87 -3.93 13.42
CA ILE A 20 -0.97 -4.34 12.31
C ILE A 20 -1.77 -4.76 11.06
N ALA A 21 -3.10 -4.87 11.15
CA ALA A 21 -3.88 -5.62 10.16
C ALA A 21 -4.34 -4.82 8.93
N CYS A 22 -4.17 -3.49 8.86
CA CYS A 22 -4.82 -2.70 7.80
C CYS A 22 -3.95 -2.43 6.57
N TYR A 23 -2.67 -2.82 6.58
CA TYR A 23 -1.77 -2.57 5.46
C TYR A 23 -1.42 -3.86 4.71
N ASN A 24 -1.39 -3.78 3.39
CA ASN A 24 -0.73 -4.74 2.53
C ASN A 24 0.65 -4.19 2.19
N THR A 25 1.68 -4.99 2.38
CA THR A 25 3.04 -4.64 1.95
C THR A 25 3.32 -5.43 0.69
N TYR A 26 3.70 -4.73 -0.38
CA TYR A 26 4.14 -5.34 -1.64
C TYR A 26 5.58 -4.95 -1.91
N PHE A 27 6.36 -5.91 -2.41
CA PHE A 27 7.72 -5.64 -2.84
C PHE A 27 7.75 -5.27 -4.32
N ILE A 28 8.28 -4.09 -4.64
CA ILE A 28 8.48 -3.60 -6.00
C ILE A 28 9.96 -3.62 -6.36
N GLN A 29 10.26 -3.98 -7.60
CA GLN A 29 11.63 -4.01 -8.11
C GLN A 29 12.11 -2.60 -8.47
N LYS A 30 13.44 -2.41 -8.55
CA LYS A 30 14.08 -1.13 -8.94
C LYS A 30 13.46 -0.43 -10.16
N PRO A 31 13.18 -1.09 -11.31
CA PRO A 31 12.60 -0.40 -12.46
C PRO A 31 11.16 0.09 -12.23
N GLU A 32 10.43 -0.52 -11.30
CA GLU A 32 9.10 -0.04 -10.90
C GLU A 32 9.21 1.13 -9.92
N LEU A 33 10.26 1.16 -9.07
CA LEU A 33 10.57 2.30 -8.21
C LEU A 33 10.88 3.56 -9.01
N GLN A 34 11.55 3.44 -10.16
CA GLN A 34 11.84 4.59 -11.06
C GLN A 34 10.58 5.33 -11.52
N LYS A 35 9.44 4.63 -11.63
CA LYS A 35 8.17 5.25 -12.02
C LYS A 35 7.62 6.20 -10.95
N LEU A 36 8.11 6.09 -9.72
CA LEU A 36 7.71 6.90 -8.58
C LEU A 36 8.66 8.09 -8.35
N GLU A 37 9.60 8.34 -9.26
CA GLU A 37 10.50 9.49 -9.20
C GLU A 37 9.78 10.82 -9.47
N SER A 38 10.36 11.90 -8.96
CA SER A 38 9.78 13.26 -9.02
C SER A 38 9.66 13.87 -10.43
N GLN A 39 10.18 13.21 -11.47
CA GLN A 39 10.20 13.74 -12.84
C GLN A 39 8.97 13.35 -13.67
N VAL A 40 8.13 12.44 -13.19
CA VAL A 40 6.90 12.04 -13.90
C VAL A 40 5.83 13.12 -13.66
N GLU A 41 5.11 13.53 -14.71
CA GLU A 41 3.93 14.41 -14.60
C GLU A 41 3.12 14.05 -13.36
N GLN A 42 2.73 15.05 -12.56
CA GLN A 42 2.03 14.87 -11.28
C GLN A 42 0.70 14.13 -11.49
N LYS A 43 0.79 12.81 -11.62
CA LYS A 43 -0.33 11.89 -11.58
C LYS A 43 -0.53 11.58 -10.11
N GLU A 44 -1.73 11.88 -9.63
CA GLU A 44 -2.13 11.64 -8.23
C GLU A 44 -1.98 10.16 -7.84
N VAL A 45 -2.09 9.25 -8.82
CA VAL A 45 -1.93 7.80 -8.66
C VAL A 45 -1.10 7.22 -9.81
N VAL A 46 -0.02 6.51 -9.47
CA VAL A 46 0.81 5.74 -10.40
C VAL A 46 0.70 4.26 -10.09
N VAL A 47 0.37 3.45 -11.08
CA VAL A 47 0.26 1.99 -10.92
C VAL A 47 1.64 1.35 -11.13
N VAL A 48 2.12 0.66 -10.10
CA VAL A 48 3.35 -0.15 -10.15
C VAL A 48 3.02 -1.64 -10.03
N TYR A 49 3.97 -2.48 -10.41
CA TYR A 49 3.84 -3.93 -10.27
C TYR A 49 4.66 -4.45 -9.10
N GLY A 50 3.99 -4.99 -8.10
CA GLY A 50 4.58 -5.60 -6.91
C GLY A 50 4.37 -7.11 -6.87
N ASP A 51 5.19 -7.80 -6.09
CA ASP A 51 5.12 -9.25 -5.84
C ASP A 51 4.99 -10.07 -7.12
N CYS A 52 5.72 -9.66 -8.16
CA CYS A 52 5.87 -10.44 -9.38
C CYS A 52 6.48 -11.80 -9.00
N ALA A 53 5.74 -12.88 -9.20
CA ALA A 53 6.31 -14.22 -9.15
C ALA A 53 7.49 -14.23 -10.13
N GLU A 54 8.70 -14.49 -9.65
CA GLU A 54 9.89 -14.60 -10.50
C GLU A 54 9.70 -15.80 -11.44
N THR A 55 9.02 -15.59 -12.55
CA THR A 55 9.35 -16.31 -13.76
C THR A 55 10.72 -15.80 -14.14
N THR A 56 11.75 -16.58 -13.77
CA THR A 56 13.13 -16.47 -14.24
C THR A 56 13.17 -16.28 -15.75
N THR A 57 13.04 -15.04 -16.20
CA THR A 57 13.32 -14.63 -17.57
C THR A 57 13.91 -13.24 -17.47
N ALA A 58 15.24 -13.21 -17.47
CA ALA A 58 16.01 -12.03 -17.79
C ALA A 58 15.51 -11.48 -19.14
N SER A 59 14.76 -10.39 -19.10
CA SER A 59 14.50 -9.57 -20.27
C SER A 59 15.34 -8.31 -20.14
N ASN A 60 16.61 -8.44 -20.55
CA ASN A 60 17.33 -7.35 -21.19
C ASN A 60 16.58 -6.95 -22.46
N THR A 61 15.46 -6.24 -22.32
CA THR A 61 14.83 -5.61 -23.48
C THR A 61 15.44 -4.23 -23.58
N ALA A 62 16.52 -4.14 -24.37
CA ALA A 62 17.01 -2.90 -24.92
C ALA A 62 15.80 -2.15 -25.52
N VAL A 63 15.55 -0.95 -25.02
CA VAL A 63 14.55 -0.03 -25.59
C VAL A 63 15.14 0.45 -26.91
N GLU A 64 14.78 -0.24 -27.99
CA GLU A 64 14.93 0.26 -29.35
C GLU A 64 13.88 1.38 -29.51
N MET A 65 14.33 2.63 -29.42
CA MET A 65 13.48 3.79 -29.68
C MET A 65 13.25 3.90 -31.19
N ASP A 66 12.14 3.34 -31.68
CA ASP A 66 11.67 3.58 -33.04
C ASP A 66 10.98 4.95 -33.13
N GLY A 67 11.57 5.81 -33.96
CA GLY A 67 11.32 7.24 -34.04
C GLY A 67 10.18 7.60 -35.00
N THR A 68 8.94 7.27 -34.65
CA THR A 68 7.76 7.77 -35.38
C THR A 68 6.54 7.89 -34.46
N MET A 69 6.31 9.05 -33.83
CA MET A 69 4.95 9.50 -33.51
C MET A 69 4.88 11.04 -33.53
N TRP A 70 4.58 11.59 -34.71
CA TRP A 70 4.04 12.93 -34.90
C TRP A 70 2.58 12.82 -35.34
N ALA A 71 1.77 13.83 -34.96
CA ALA A 71 0.41 14.17 -35.38
C ALA A 71 -0.72 13.28 -34.84
N GLU A 72 -1.92 13.75 -34.48
CA GLU A 72 -2.68 14.92 -34.93
C GLU A 72 -3.76 15.29 -33.88
N ALA A 73 -4.10 16.58 -33.78
CA ALA A 73 -5.19 17.09 -32.94
C ALA A 73 -6.49 17.21 -33.74
N ALA A 74 -7.64 16.88 -33.13
CA ALA A 74 -8.94 17.46 -33.48
C ALA A 74 -9.94 17.38 -32.30
N PRO A 75 -10.89 18.33 -32.18
CA PRO A 75 -11.63 18.61 -30.94
C PRO A 75 -13.01 17.93 -30.91
N VAL A 76 -13.50 17.57 -29.72
CA VAL A 76 -14.92 17.20 -29.55
C VAL A 76 -15.50 17.64 -28.20
N ALA A 77 -16.48 18.54 -28.32
CA ALA A 77 -17.68 18.76 -27.50
C ALA A 77 -17.60 18.68 -25.96
N GLN A 78 -17.72 19.88 -25.37
CA GLN A 78 -18.09 20.18 -23.99
C GLN A 78 -19.51 19.65 -23.69
N GLY A 79 -19.61 18.75 -22.72
CA GLY A 79 -20.86 18.35 -22.08
C GLY A 79 -20.70 18.47 -20.57
N ASP A 80 -21.36 19.46 -19.98
CA ASP A 80 -21.43 19.65 -18.53
C ASP A 80 -22.12 18.44 -17.87
N THR A 81 -21.42 17.75 -16.98
CA THR A 81 -22.05 16.93 -15.94
C THR A 81 -21.15 16.92 -14.71
N ALA A 82 -21.73 17.30 -13.57
CA ALA A 82 -21.04 17.54 -12.31
C ALA A 82 -20.43 16.28 -11.68
N SER A 83 -19.14 16.37 -11.35
CA SER A 83 -18.34 15.72 -10.29
C SER A 83 -19.06 15.60 -8.94
N ASP A 84 -18.71 14.74 -7.96
CA ASP A 84 -17.70 13.69 -7.72
C ASP A 84 -18.18 12.97 -6.42
N ALA A 85 -17.98 11.67 -6.14
CA ALA A 85 -16.70 11.00 -5.98
C ALA A 85 -16.88 9.49 -6.23
N THR A 86 -16.19 8.97 -7.23
CA THR A 86 -15.67 7.59 -7.42
C THR A 86 -15.51 7.42 -8.93
N SER A 87 -14.51 8.07 -9.52
CA SER A 87 -14.15 7.84 -10.92
C SER A 87 -12.64 7.81 -11.05
N THR A 88 -12.13 6.58 -10.99
CA THR A 88 -10.85 6.16 -11.54
C THR A 88 -10.90 6.39 -13.04
N THR A 89 -10.65 7.61 -13.48
CA THR A 89 -10.57 7.97 -14.90
C THR A 89 -9.26 7.43 -15.47
N GLY A 90 -9.38 6.59 -16.50
CA GLY A 90 -8.31 5.76 -17.05
C GLY A 90 -7.06 6.54 -17.44
N SER A 91 -5.98 6.30 -16.70
CA SER A 91 -4.67 6.20 -17.37
C SER A 91 -4.70 4.95 -18.26
N PRO A 92 -4.07 4.97 -19.45
CA PRO A 92 -3.98 3.80 -20.32
C PRO A 92 -3.49 2.63 -19.49
N GLU A 93 -4.28 1.56 -19.42
CA GLU A 93 -3.95 0.41 -18.59
C GLU A 93 -2.52 -0.03 -18.91
N PRO A 94 -1.57 0.07 -17.96
CA PRO A 94 -0.28 -0.55 -18.17
C PRO A 94 -0.55 -2.03 -18.41
N ALA A 95 0.02 -2.58 -19.48
CA ALA A 95 -0.16 -3.96 -19.89
C ALA A 95 -0.09 -4.90 -18.68
N GLU A 96 -1.12 -5.71 -18.50
CA GLU A 96 -1.25 -6.63 -17.38
C GLU A 96 -0.09 -7.63 -17.43
N ARG A 97 0.86 -7.52 -16.49
CA ARG A 97 1.93 -8.52 -16.35
C ARG A 97 1.38 -9.74 -15.65
N ALA A 98 1.31 -10.87 -16.36
CA ALA A 98 0.93 -12.15 -15.79
C ALA A 98 1.84 -12.49 -14.58
N GLY A 99 1.23 -12.73 -13.41
CA GLY A 99 1.94 -13.08 -12.18
C GLY A 99 2.45 -11.92 -11.33
N CYS A 100 2.12 -10.67 -11.69
CA CYS A 100 2.39 -9.48 -10.87
C CYS A 100 1.09 -8.90 -10.30
N THR A 101 1.17 -8.37 -9.08
CA THR A 101 0.06 -7.63 -8.47
C THR A 101 0.15 -6.16 -8.86
N ARG A 102 -0.95 -5.58 -9.34
CA ARG A 102 -1.06 -4.14 -9.59
C ARG A 102 -1.24 -3.42 -8.26
N VAL A 103 -0.34 -2.49 -7.97
CA VAL A 103 -0.35 -1.69 -6.75
C VAL A 103 -0.50 -0.22 -7.15
N PRO A 104 -1.66 0.42 -6.86
CA PRO A 104 -1.80 1.85 -7.05
C PRO A 104 -1.02 2.59 -5.95
N VAL A 105 -0.08 3.45 -6.34
CA VAL A 105 0.74 4.26 -5.44
C VAL A 105 0.36 5.73 -5.57
N SER A 106 0.07 6.35 -4.45
CA SER A 106 -0.23 7.77 -4.30
C SER A 106 0.69 8.38 -3.24
N THR A 107 0.62 9.70 -3.05
CA THR A 107 1.31 10.41 -1.98
C THR A 107 0.88 9.98 -0.58
N ALA A 108 -0.28 9.31 -0.43
CA ALA A 108 -0.76 8.79 0.85
C ALA A 108 -0.11 7.44 1.22
N ASN A 109 0.55 6.77 0.28
CA ASN A 109 1.20 5.49 0.53
C ASN A 109 2.57 5.68 1.20
N ALA A 110 2.92 4.81 2.14
CA ALA A 110 4.27 4.76 2.66
C ALA A 110 5.12 3.86 1.76
N VAL A 111 6.25 4.41 1.29
CA VAL A 111 7.24 3.66 0.51
C VAL A 111 8.54 3.59 1.31
N ASN A 112 9.09 2.39 1.42
CA ASN A 112 10.38 2.16 2.07
C ASN A 112 11.34 1.51 1.08
N VAL A 113 12.47 2.15 0.81
CA VAL A 113 13.55 1.56 0.03
C VAL A 113 14.22 0.49 0.89
N VAL A 114 14.38 -0.71 0.35
CA VAL A 114 15.03 -1.84 1.03
C VAL A 114 16.46 -1.94 0.51
N SER A 115 17.43 -1.88 1.42
CA SER A 115 18.85 -2.10 1.14
C SER A 115 19.14 -3.58 0.89
N THR A 116 20.26 -3.90 0.23
CA THR A 116 20.80 -5.26 0.09
C THR A 116 21.09 -5.90 1.44
N ASP A 117 21.37 -5.08 2.46
CA ASP A 117 21.62 -5.51 3.84
C ASP A 117 20.32 -5.79 4.62
N GLY A 118 19.15 -5.54 4.01
CA GLY A 118 17.83 -5.72 4.61
C GLY A 118 17.34 -4.52 5.44
N GLU A 119 18.12 -3.44 5.53
CA GLU A 119 17.69 -2.19 6.14
C GLU A 119 16.63 -1.50 5.30
N THR A 120 15.62 -0.91 5.95
CA THR A 120 14.51 -0.23 5.28
C THR A 120 14.55 1.26 5.57
N PHE A 121 14.53 2.09 4.52
CA PHE A 121 14.58 3.54 4.62
C PHE A 121 13.33 4.16 4.04
N ARG A 122 12.63 4.96 4.83
CA ARG A 122 11.40 5.61 4.38
C ARG A 122 11.72 6.68 3.34
N VAL A 123 10.91 6.71 2.28
CA VAL A 123 10.92 7.76 1.25
C VAL A 123 9.50 8.21 0.95
N THR A 124 9.35 9.46 0.53
CA THR A 124 8.05 9.99 0.11
C THR A 124 7.87 9.73 -1.38
N PRO A 125 6.76 9.10 -1.82
CA PRO A 125 6.49 8.89 -3.24
C PRO A 125 6.56 10.21 -4.01
N PHE A 126 7.15 10.19 -5.21
CA PHE A 126 7.29 11.37 -6.08
C PHE A 126 8.18 12.48 -5.49
N ASN A 127 8.85 12.25 -4.36
CA ASN A 127 9.80 13.18 -3.75
C ASN A 127 11.16 12.51 -3.47
N PHE A 128 11.64 11.77 -4.47
CA PHE A 128 13.00 11.28 -4.53
C PHE A 128 13.45 11.25 -6.00
N MET A 129 14.75 11.24 -6.20
CA MET A 129 15.38 11.11 -7.51
C MET A 129 16.26 9.87 -7.52
N MET A 130 16.19 9.09 -8.59
CA MET A 130 17.05 7.93 -8.77
C MET A 130 17.95 8.19 -9.99
N SER A 131 19.23 8.41 -9.74
CA SER A 131 20.25 8.42 -10.77
C SER A 131 20.79 7.00 -11.00
N ASP A 132 21.56 6.80 -12.07
CA ASP A 132 22.22 5.52 -12.36
C ASP A 132 23.12 5.01 -11.22
N GLN A 133 23.60 5.91 -10.35
CA GLN A 133 24.54 5.59 -9.28
C GLN A 133 23.94 5.73 -7.88
N GLN A 134 22.94 6.59 -7.70
CA GLN A 134 22.46 6.97 -6.37
C GLN A 134 20.96 7.24 -6.34
N LEU A 135 20.32 6.82 -5.26
CA LEU A 135 18.98 7.23 -4.84
C LEU A 135 19.11 8.35 -3.81
N VAL A 136 18.41 9.46 -4.07
CA VAL A 136 18.42 10.67 -3.26
C VAL A 136 17.01 11.02 -2.83
N SER A 137 16.74 11.07 -1.53
CA SER A 137 15.47 11.60 -0.97
C SER A 137 15.74 12.83 -0.11
N PRO A 138 15.41 14.05 -0.60
CA PRO A 138 15.67 15.30 0.12
C PRO A 138 14.98 15.40 1.48
N GLU A 139 13.80 14.80 1.63
CA GLU A 139 13.01 14.92 2.87
C GLU A 139 13.62 14.16 4.05
N TYR A 140 14.25 13.01 3.77
CA TYR A 140 14.82 12.14 4.80
C TYR A 140 16.35 12.17 4.82
N ASP A 141 16.96 13.10 4.08
CA ASP A 141 18.42 13.21 3.89
C ASP A 141 19.05 11.86 3.50
N LEU A 142 18.32 11.10 2.67
CA LEU A 142 18.73 9.76 2.28
C LEU A 142 19.58 9.84 1.02
N LEU A 143 20.83 9.39 1.13
CA LEU A 143 21.76 9.20 0.03
C LEU A 143 22.23 7.74 0.06
N MET A 144 21.83 6.97 -0.94
CA MET A 144 22.18 5.55 -1.04
C MET A 144 22.67 5.23 -2.43
N ASN A 145 23.72 4.41 -2.55
CA ASN A 145 24.16 3.95 -3.86
C ASN A 145 23.15 2.94 -4.43
N LEU A 146 22.93 2.99 -5.74
CA LEU A 146 21.88 2.20 -6.38
C LEU A 146 22.19 0.69 -6.37
N ASP A 147 23.45 0.31 -6.26
CA ASP A 147 23.90 -1.08 -6.06
C ASP A 147 23.49 -1.64 -4.69
N GLN A 148 23.44 -0.77 -3.67
CA GLN A 148 22.98 -1.10 -2.32
C GLN A 148 21.46 -1.12 -2.20
N VAL A 149 20.72 -0.58 -3.16
CA VAL A 149 19.26 -0.72 -3.20
C VAL A 149 18.93 -2.16 -3.63
N LYS A 150 17.99 -2.83 -2.99
CA LYS A 150 17.40 -4.10 -3.46
C LYS A 150 16.10 -3.86 -4.22
N GLY A 151 15.28 -2.95 -3.72
CA GLY A 151 13.99 -2.57 -4.27
C GLY A 151 13.26 -1.66 -3.28
N ALA A 152 11.93 -1.65 -3.30
CA ALA A 152 11.15 -0.94 -2.32
C ALA A 152 9.92 -1.73 -1.85
N GLU A 153 9.50 -1.47 -0.64
CA GLU A 153 8.24 -1.93 -0.07
C GLU A 153 7.22 -0.81 -0.14
N VAL A 154 6.07 -1.09 -0.73
CA VAL A 154 4.93 -0.19 -0.77
C VAL A 154 3.88 -0.70 0.21
N GLN A 155 3.49 0.16 1.15
CA GLN A 155 2.37 -0.10 2.03
C GLN A 155 1.10 0.50 1.44
N GLU A 156 0.18 -0.37 1.04
CA GLU A 156 -1.15 -0.01 0.58
C GLU A 156 -2.17 -0.21 1.70
N PHE A 157 -3.05 0.75 1.90
CA PHE A 157 -4.14 0.61 2.84
C PHE A 157 -5.18 -0.37 2.28
N SER A 158 -5.37 -1.51 2.96
CA SER A 158 -6.38 -2.49 2.59
C SER A 158 -7.73 -2.11 3.21
N THR A 159 -8.61 -1.51 2.42
CA THR A 159 -9.98 -1.20 2.83
C THR A 159 -10.72 -2.47 3.28
N TRP A 160 -10.52 -3.60 2.60
CA TRP A 160 -11.16 -4.86 2.96
C TRP A 160 -10.72 -5.39 4.32
N LYS A 161 -9.41 -5.41 4.61
CA LYS A 161 -8.91 -5.84 5.92
C LYS A 161 -9.41 -4.92 7.05
N THR A 162 -9.49 -3.62 6.76
CA THR A 162 -10.03 -2.63 7.70
C THR A 162 -11.50 -2.89 8.02
N VAL A 163 -12.34 -3.02 7.00
CA VAL A 163 -13.78 -3.31 7.17
C VAL A 163 -13.98 -4.61 7.92
N SER A 164 -13.25 -5.67 7.55
CA SER A 164 -13.32 -6.96 8.24
C SER A 164 -12.94 -6.85 9.71
N THR A 165 -11.89 -6.08 10.05
CA THR A 165 -11.46 -5.86 11.43
C THR A 165 -12.53 -5.12 12.23
N ILE A 166 -13.12 -4.05 11.68
CA ILE A 166 -14.18 -3.28 12.33
C ILE A 166 -15.41 -4.17 12.60
N VAL A 167 -15.85 -4.93 11.60
CA VAL A 167 -17.00 -5.83 11.73
C VAL A 167 -16.69 -6.95 12.73
N GLY A 168 -15.50 -7.57 12.63
CA GLY A 168 -15.07 -8.65 13.52
C GLY A 168 -15.01 -8.22 14.98
N VAL A 169 -14.43 -7.05 15.28
CA VAL A 169 -14.38 -6.50 16.65
C VAL A 169 -15.77 -6.20 17.16
N SER A 170 -16.65 -5.66 16.32
CA SER A 170 -18.04 -5.35 16.69
C SER A 170 -18.83 -6.61 17.08
N VAL A 171 -18.71 -7.69 16.30
CA VAL A 171 -19.39 -8.97 16.58
C VAL A 171 -18.89 -9.58 17.89
N VAL A 172 -17.57 -9.56 18.14
CA VAL A 172 -17.00 -10.08 19.39
C VAL A 172 -17.48 -9.26 20.59
N ALA A 173 -17.52 -7.94 20.48
CA ALA A 173 -18.01 -7.07 21.56
C ALA A 173 -19.48 -7.37 21.88
N ILE A 174 -20.36 -7.40 20.88
CA ILE A 174 -21.79 -7.71 21.06
C ILE A 174 -21.96 -9.12 21.63
N GLY A 175 -21.28 -10.12 21.07
CA GLY A 175 -21.33 -11.50 21.55
C GLY A 175 -20.85 -11.65 22.98
N THR A 176 -19.85 -10.85 23.39
CA THR A 176 -19.37 -10.83 24.78
C THR A 176 -20.43 -10.23 25.72
N PHE A 177 -21.06 -9.12 25.34
CA PHE A 177 -22.15 -8.52 26.13
C PHE A 177 -23.35 -9.45 26.25
N VAL A 178 -23.82 -10.04 25.14
CA VAL A 178 -24.92 -11.01 25.16
C VAL A 178 -24.54 -12.26 25.95
N GLY A 179 -23.32 -12.77 25.77
CA GLY A 179 -22.81 -13.93 26.51
C GLY A 179 -22.75 -13.67 28.02
N ILE A 180 -22.30 -12.48 28.45
CA ILE A 180 -22.34 -12.07 29.86
C ILE A 180 -23.77 -11.96 30.34
N SER A 181 -24.69 -11.38 29.58
CA SER A 181 -26.10 -11.23 29.97
C SER A 181 -26.83 -12.57 30.09
N VAL A 182 -26.50 -13.56 29.26
CA VAL A 182 -27.13 -14.90 29.30
C VAL A 182 -26.49 -15.82 30.35
N LEU A 183 -25.19 -15.68 30.60
CA LEU A 183 -24.46 -16.48 31.60
C LEU A 183 -24.41 -15.80 32.98
N ALA A 184 -24.92 -14.57 33.10
CA ALA A 184 -25.07 -13.91 34.40
C ALA A 184 -26.10 -14.73 35.21
N PRO A 185 -25.72 -15.25 36.38
CA PRO A 185 -26.68 -15.93 37.23
C PRO A 185 -27.79 -14.96 37.66
N ASP A 186 -29.05 -15.36 37.50
CA ASP A 186 -30.21 -14.65 38.04
C ASP A 186 -30.10 -14.63 39.58
N GLY A 187 -29.50 -13.59 40.16
CA GLY A 187 -29.02 -13.72 41.53
C GLY A 187 -28.70 -12.45 42.29
N ARG A 188 -29.77 -11.88 42.88
CA ARG A 188 -29.83 -10.94 44.02
C ARG A 188 -29.50 -9.48 43.70
N GLY A 189 -30.55 -8.67 43.74
CA GLY A 189 -30.46 -7.22 43.68
C GLY A 189 -29.52 -6.66 44.72
N PHE A 190 -29.02 -5.46 44.43
CA PHE A 190 -28.22 -4.66 45.34
C PHE A 190 -29.06 -4.30 46.58
N GLU A 191 -28.96 -5.10 47.65
CA GLU A 191 -29.26 -4.68 49.03
C GLU A 191 -28.05 -3.97 49.63
#